data_AF-A0A537Z2V4-F1
#
_entry.id   AF-A0A537Z2V4-F1
#
_cell.length_a   1.000
_cell.length_b   1.000
_cell.length_c   1.000
_cell.angle_alpha   90.00
_cell.angle_beta   90.00
_cell.angle_gamma   90.00
#
_symmetry.space_group_name_H-M   'P 1'
#
loop_
_entity.id
_entity.type
_entity.pdbx_description
1 polymer ?
#
loop_
_entity_poly.entity_id
_entity_poly.type
_entity_poly.pdbx_seq_one_letter_code
_entity_poly.pdbx_strand_id
1 'polypeptide(L)'
;MRTLVTGTRLSLVPLGSLVTRCWKLRSTSSRPRCGTGTSAAVAVGLLGGLAAVRSEQPSPRELAYAAHRLEVDVLGLQSGIQDQLSAVFGGINYVEIEPYPEAVVRTLPAWEELSCRLTLLFVGRAHDSSSVHRQVIEHVARHGSGPFALLRDAAVAARDAVLAQDLQAFGQAMIANTEAQKSLHPDLVGEEAR
;
A
#
# COMPACT_ATOMS: atom_id res chain seq x y z
N MET A 1 -13.90 12.92 -48.39
CA MET A 1 -14.73 13.95 -47.73
C MET A 1 -14.05 14.34 -46.42
N ARG A 2 -13.47 15.56 -46.37
CA ARG A 2 -13.27 16.53 -45.25
C ARG A 2 -13.33 16.00 -43.79
N THR A 3 -12.48 16.31 -42.79
CA THR A 3 -11.45 17.35 -42.50
C THR A 3 -10.74 17.00 -41.15
N LEU A 4 -9.40 17.06 -41.02
CA LEU A 4 -8.51 17.96 -40.21
C LEU A 4 -8.90 18.24 -38.73
N VAL A 5 -8.00 18.18 -37.72
CA VAL A 5 -7.06 19.26 -37.29
C VAL A 5 -5.90 18.76 -36.38
N THR A 6 -4.67 19.05 -36.84
CA THR A 6 -3.40 19.53 -36.20
C THR A 6 -2.73 18.91 -34.94
N GLY A 7 -1.64 18.17 -35.20
CA GLY A 7 -0.22 18.43 -34.87
C GLY A 7 0.26 19.13 -33.57
N THR A 8 1.22 18.49 -32.90
CA THR A 8 2.48 19.15 -32.50
C THR A 8 3.66 18.24 -32.88
N ARG A 9 4.58 18.77 -33.69
CA ARG A 9 5.74 18.05 -34.24
C ARG A 9 6.79 17.78 -33.15
N LEU A 10 7.32 16.55 -33.10
CA LEU A 10 8.66 16.30 -32.56
C LEU A 10 9.68 16.99 -33.48
N SER A 11 10.47 17.89 -32.93
CA SER A 11 11.67 18.42 -33.57
C SER A 11 12.89 17.92 -32.79
N LEU A 12 13.69 17.07 -33.43
CA LEU A 12 15.03 16.71 -32.98
C LEU A 12 15.97 17.87 -33.35
N VAL A 13 16.50 18.54 -32.34
CA VAL A 13 17.60 19.51 -32.49
C VAL A 13 18.86 18.83 -31.98
N PRO A 14 19.92 18.67 -32.78
CA PRO A 14 21.19 18.14 -32.30
C PRO A 14 22.04 19.29 -31.75
N LEU A 15 22.20 19.37 -30.44
CA LEU A 15 23.22 20.20 -29.80
C LEU A 15 23.90 19.40 -28.69
N GLY A 16 25.23 19.45 -28.72
CA GLY A 16 26.14 18.50 -28.08
C GLY A 16 26.13 18.46 -26.54
N SER A 17 26.70 17.35 -26.06
CA SER A 17 27.35 17.16 -24.76
C SER A 17 26.72 17.85 -23.54
N LEU A 18 25.67 17.21 -23.01
CA LEU A 18 25.37 16.98 -21.58
C LEU A 18 23.98 16.35 -21.53
N VAL A 19 23.91 15.02 -21.42
CA VAL A 19 22.64 14.28 -21.44
C VAL A 19 21.94 14.40 -20.09
N THR A 20 21.38 15.57 -19.80
CA THR A 20 20.30 15.69 -18.82
C THR A 20 19.02 15.33 -19.56
N ARG A 21 18.63 14.06 -19.54
CA ARG A 21 17.32 13.66 -20.08
C ARG A 21 16.25 14.28 -19.18
N CYS A 22 15.59 15.31 -19.68
CA CYS A 22 14.48 15.96 -18.99
C CYS A 22 13.25 15.07 -19.12
N TRP A 23 12.94 14.30 -18.08
CA TRP A 23 11.75 13.45 -18.03
C TRP A 23 10.62 14.21 -17.32
N LYS A 24 9.46 14.33 -17.96
CA LYS A 24 8.24 14.83 -17.33
C LYS A 24 7.37 13.65 -16.91
N LEU A 25 7.36 13.33 -15.63
CA LEU A 25 6.54 12.25 -15.08
C LEU A 25 5.20 12.82 -14.57
N ARG A 26 4.09 12.14 -14.87
CA ARG A 26 2.76 12.48 -14.36
C ARG A 26 2.17 11.24 -13.68
N SER A 27 1.92 11.31 -12.38
CA SER A 27 1.12 10.32 -11.66
C SER A 27 -0.30 10.85 -11.46
N THR A 28 -1.29 9.97 -11.58
CA THR A 28 -2.69 10.26 -11.26
C THR A 28 -3.16 9.22 -10.26
N SER A 29 -3.51 9.65 -9.04
CA SER A 29 -4.16 8.81 -8.03
C SER A 29 -5.55 9.37 -7.73
N SER A 30 -6.51 8.49 -7.39
CA SER A 30 -7.90 8.88 -7.16
C SER A 30 -8.09 9.76 -5.93
N ARG A 31 -7.21 9.68 -4.91
CA ARG A 31 -6.96 10.66 -3.83
C ARG A 31 -5.84 10.17 -2.88
N PRO A 32 -4.93 11.05 -2.41
CA PRO A 32 -4.00 10.72 -1.31
C PRO A 32 -4.75 10.51 0.02
N ARG A 33 -4.18 9.70 0.93
CA ARG A 33 -4.62 9.57 2.34
C ARG A 33 -6.02 8.96 2.60
N CYS A 34 -6.47 8.03 1.77
CA CYS A 34 -7.70 7.25 2.02
C CYS A 34 -7.47 5.90 2.73
N GLY A 35 -6.26 5.63 3.23
CA GLY A 35 -5.95 4.38 3.93
C GLY A 35 -5.81 3.15 3.04
N THR A 36 -5.75 3.31 1.72
CA THR A 36 -5.67 2.21 0.73
C THR A 36 -4.27 2.06 0.09
N GLY A 37 -3.20 2.44 0.79
CA GLY A 37 -1.83 2.31 0.26
C GLY A 37 -1.50 3.19 -0.96
N THR A 38 -2.20 4.31 -1.15
CA THR A 38 -2.06 5.15 -2.37
C THR A 38 -0.64 5.71 -2.58
N SER A 39 0.10 6.03 -1.51
CA SER A 39 1.49 6.52 -1.64
C SER A 39 2.42 5.43 -2.14
N ALA A 40 2.31 4.23 -1.57
CA ALA A 40 3.06 3.05 -1.99
C ALA A 40 2.77 2.68 -3.45
N ALA A 41 1.50 2.68 -3.86
CA ALA A 41 1.12 2.41 -5.24
C ALA A 41 1.72 3.42 -6.23
N VAL A 42 1.75 4.71 -5.88
CA VAL A 42 2.39 5.75 -6.70
C VAL A 42 3.91 5.56 -6.76
N ALA A 43 4.56 5.27 -5.63
CA ALA A 43 6.01 5.04 -5.57
C ALA A 43 6.41 3.82 -6.41
N VAL A 44 5.69 2.71 -6.25
CA VAL A 44 5.88 1.47 -7.04
C VAL A 44 5.67 1.74 -8.53
N GLY A 45 4.59 2.42 -8.91
CA GLY A 45 4.31 2.74 -10.32
C GLY A 45 5.37 3.65 -10.95
N LEU A 46 5.88 4.63 -10.19
CA LEU A 46 6.93 5.55 -10.63
C LEU A 46 8.26 4.83 -10.83
N LEU A 47 8.67 4.01 -9.86
CA LEU A 47 9.90 3.22 -9.93
C LEU A 47 9.82 2.17 -11.04
N GLY A 48 8.68 1.51 -11.20
CA GLY A 48 8.45 0.54 -12.27
C GLY A 48 8.51 1.18 -13.66
N GLY A 49 7.91 2.36 -13.82
CA GLY A 49 8.01 3.14 -15.06
C GLY A 49 9.44 3.59 -15.36
N LEU A 50 10.20 4.00 -14.35
CA LEU A 50 11.59 4.40 -14.51
C LEU A 50 12.49 3.22 -14.90
N ALA A 51 12.29 2.06 -14.27
CA ALA A 51 12.98 0.82 -14.62
C ALA A 51 12.71 0.41 -16.07
N ALA A 52 11.44 0.48 -16.51
CA ALA A 52 11.06 0.18 -17.89
C ALA A 52 11.78 1.10 -18.91
N VAL A 53 11.88 2.41 -18.63
CA VAL A 53 12.62 3.38 -19.46
C VAL A 53 14.11 3.04 -19.52
N ARG A 54 14.66 2.47 -18.45
CA ARG A 54 16.06 2.03 -18.34
C ARG A 54 16.30 0.61 -18.87
N SER A 55 15.25 -0.06 -19.36
CA SER A 55 15.30 -1.49 -19.76
C SER A 55 15.74 -2.42 -18.62
N GLU A 56 15.46 -2.03 -17.38
CA GLU A 56 15.64 -2.84 -16.18
C GLU A 56 14.35 -3.64 -15.92
N GLN A 57 14.50 -4.87 -15.41
CA GLN A 57 13.37 -5.74 -15.05
C GLN A 57 13.48 -6.15 -13.58
N PRO A 58 13.26 -5.22 -12.63
CA PRO A 58 13.27 -5.58 -11.22
C PRO A 58 12.16 -6.58 -10.94
N SER A 59 12.46 -7.58 -10.12
CA SER A 59 11.45 -8.46 -9.55
C SER A 59 10.45 -7.64 -8.72
N PRO A 60 9.20 -8.14 -8.53
CA PRO A 60 8.21 -7.47 -7.69
C PRO A 60 8.75 -7.13 -6.30
N ARG A 61 9.50 -8.06 -5.71
CA ARG A 61 10.15 -7.89 -4.41
C ARG A 61 11.14 -6.72 -4.42
N GLU A 62 12.05 -6.67 -5.40
CA GLU A 62 13.02 -5.56 -5.52
C GLU A 62 12.33 -4.21 -5.67
N LEU A 63 11.24 -4.17 -6.44
CA LEU A 63 10.47 -2.95 -6.67
C LEU A 63 9.76 -2.47 -5.39
N ALA A 64 9.16 -3.38 -4.62
CA ALA A 64 8.54 -3.05 -3.33
C ALA A 64 9.57 -2.51 -2.33
N TYR A 65 10.73 -3.15 -2.19
CA TYR A 65 11.78 -2.66 -1.30
C TYR A 65 12.40 -1.34 -1.77
N ALA A 66 12.53 -1.12 -3.08
CA ALA A 66 12.95 0.17 -3.60
C ALA A 66 11.95 1.29 -3.26
N ALA A 67 10.65 1.01 -3.37
CA ALA A 67 9.59 1.94 -2.98
C ALA A 67 9.59 2.21 -1.46
N HIS A 68 9.83 1.18 -0.64
CA HIS A 68 9.94 1.31 0.81
C HIS A 68 11.16 2.16 1.23
N ARG A 69 12.35 1.88 0.66
CA ARG A 69 13.55 2.71 0.88
C ARG A 69 13.35 4.16 0.46
N LEU A 70 12.60 4.41 -0.62
CA LEU A 70 12.26 5.78 -1.01
C LEU A 70 11.45 6.50 0.09
N GLU A 71 10.47 5.84 0.70
CA GLU A 71 9.69 6.46 1.79
C GLU A 71 10.49 6.61 3.09
N VAL A 72 11.26 5.59 3.48
CA VAL A 72 11.97 5.59 4.77
C VAL A 72 13.29 6.34 4.69
N ASP A 73 14.18 5.98 3.77
CA ASP A 73 15.56 6.49 3.74
C ASP A 73 15.66 7.86 3.09
N VAL A 74 14.86 8.11 2.04
CA VAL A 74 14.93 9.35 1.26
C VAL A 74 13.95 10.41 1.78
N LEU A 75 12.71 10.03 2.09
CA LEU A 75 11.70 10.96 2.59
C LEU A 75 11.66 11.07 4.12
N GLY A 76 12.35 10.18 4.84
CA GLY A 76 12.43 10.20 6.30
C GLY A 76 11.08 9.89 6.98
N LEU A 77 10.18 9.18 6.29
CA LEU A 77 8.85 8.86 6.81
C LEU A 77 8.88 7.52 7.56
N GLN A 78 8.10 7.43 8.63
CA GLN A 78 7.81 6.14 9.26
C GLN A 78 6.75 5.43 8.41
N SER A 79 7.12 4.28 7.83
CA SER A 79 6.27 3.50 6.93
C SER A 79 6.44 2.00 7.17
N GLY A 80 5.36 1.24 7.06
CA GLY A 80 5.42 -0.23 6.97
C GLY A 80 5.82 -0.69 5.56
N ILE A 81 5.99 -2.00 5.38
CA ILE A 81 6.32 -2.61 4.07
C ILE A 81 5.09 -3.21 3.35
N GLN A 82 3.97 -3.34 4.05
CA GLN A 82 2.77 -4.08 3.59
C GLN A 82 2.13 -3.45 2.35
N ASP A 83 2.06 -2.12 2.28
CA ASP A 83 1.41 -1.40 1.19
C ASP A 83 2.19 -1.54 -0.12
N GLN A 84 3.52 -1.46 -0.06
CA GLN A 84 4.42 -1.59 -1.21
C GLN A 84 4.40 -3.02 -1.73
N LEU A 85 4.40 -4.02 -0.84
CA LEU A 85 4.24 -5.43 -1.22
C LEU A 85 2.89 -5.68 -1.88
N SER A 86 1.81 -5.16 -1.30
CA SER A 86 0.46 -5.32 -1.85
C SER A 86 0.33 -4.68 -3.24
N ALA A 87 0.99 -3.54 -3.46
CA ALA A 87 0.99 -2.84 -4.75
C ALA A 87 1.73 -3.60 -5.86
N VAL A 88 2.78 -4.36 -5.56
CA VAL A 88 3.54 -5.12 -6.57
C VAL A 88 2.99 -6.53 -6.82
N PHE A 89 2.49 -7.21 -5.78
CA PHE A 89 2.03 -8.60 -5.91
C PHE A 89 0.58 -8.68 -6.38
N GLY A 90 -0.27 -7.71 -5.99
CA GLY A 90 -1.71 -7.76 -6.27
C GLY A 90 -2.41 -8.95 -5.61
N GLY A 91 -3.73 -9.05 -5.80
CA GLY A 91 -4.53 -10.13 -5.21
C GLY A 91 -4.60 -10.09 -3.68
N ILE A 92 -4.90 -11.24 -3.06
CA ILE A 92 -4.96 -11.40 -1.61
C ILE A 92 -3.65 -12.03 -1.15
N ASN A 93 -2.94 -11.37 -0.23
CA ASN A 93 -1.65 -11.84 0.25
C ASN A 93 -1.66 -11.97 1.77
N TYR A 94 -1.05 -13.05 2.27
CA TYR A 94 -0.63 -13.17 3.65
C TYR A 94 0.85 -12.82 3.75
N VAL A 95 1.18 -11.85 4.60
CA VAL A 95 2.52 -11.27 4.70
C VAL A 95 3.06 -11.47 6.11
N GLU A 96 4.19 -12.17 6.20
CA GLU A 96 4.91 -12.43 7.45
C GLU A 96 6.17 -11.56 7.44
N ILE A 97 6.29 -10.63 8.39
CA ILE A 97 7.43 -9.68 8.46
C ILE A 97 8.32 -10.11 9.62
N GLU A 98 9.47 -10.69 9.30
CA GLU A 98 10.46 -11.10 10.31
C GLU A 98 11.84 -11.35 9.66
N PRO A 99 12.88 -10.55 9.99
CA PRO A 99 12.86 -9.26 10.69
C PRO A 99 12.44 -8.10 9.78
N TYR A 100 11.89 -7.01 10.32
CA TYR A 100 11.58 -5.81 9.52
C TYR A 100 12.83 -5.22 8.85
N PRO A 101 12.76 -4.78 7.57
CA PRO A 101 11.60 -4.79 6.69
C PRO A 101 11.42 -6.08 5.88
N GLU A 102 12.25 -7.11 6.08
CA GLU A 102 12.16 -8.36 5.34
C GLU A 102 10.84 -9.09 5.56
N ALA A 103 10.24 -9.54 4.47
CA ALA A 103 8.94 -10.21 4.50
C ALA A 103 8.86 -11.45 3.60
N VAL A 104 8.10 -12.44 4.07
CA VAL A 104 7.64 -13.57 3.27
C VAL A 104 6.20 -13.29 2.84
N VAL A 105 5.97 -13.32 1.53
CA VAL A 105 4.65 -13.10 0.93
C VAL A 105 4.11 -14.42 0.44
N ARG A 106 2.92 -14.77 0.89
CA ARG A 106 2.16 -15.93 0.41
C ARG A 106 0.88 -15.43 -0.26
N THR A 107 0.82 -15.55 -1.58
CA THR A 107 -0.40 -15.20 -2.33
C THR A 107 -1.45 -16.28 -2.10
N LEU A 108 -2.63 -15.86 -1.63
CA LEU A 108 -3.78 -16.72 -1.40
C LEU A 108 -4.60 -16.83 -2.69
N PRO A 109 -5.40 -17.90 -2.86
CA PRO A 109 -6.33 -18.01 -3.98
C PRO A 109 -7.26 -16.79 -4.07
N ALA A 110 -7.59 -16.39 -5.30
CA ALA A 110 -8.59 -15.35 -5.50
C ALA A 110 -9.94 -15.82 -4.95
N TRP A 111 -10.65 -14.92 -4.29
CA TRP A 111 -11.99 -15.16 -3.78
C TRP A 111 -12.97 -14.23 -4.49
N GLU A 112 -13.41 -14.65 -5.67
CA GLU A 112 -14.23 -13.81 -6.57
C GLU A 112 -15.53 -13.34 -5.89
N GLU A 113 -16.20 -14.23 -5.15
CA GLU A 113 -17.43 -13.91 -4.45
C GLU A 113 -17.26 -12.82 -3.39
N LEU A 114 -16.08 -12.69 -2.79
CA LEU A 114 -15.80 -11.69 -1.78
C LEU A 114 -15.98 -10.27 -2.34
N SER A 115 -15.60 -10.06 -3.60
CA SER A 115 -15.71 -8.76 -4.26
C SER A 115 -17.15 -8.24 -4.34
N CYS A 116 -18.12 -9.15 -4.52
CA CYS A 116 -19.55 -8.82 -4.56
C CYS A 116 -20.18 -8.63 -3.16
N ARG A 117 -19.45 -8.95 -2.09
CA ARG A 117 -19.95 -8.94 -0.70
C ARG A 117 -19.29 -7.86 0.16
N LEU A 118 -18.37 -7.08 -0.39
CA LEU A 118 -17.71 -5.98 0.29
C LEU A 118 -18.19 -4.64 -0.26
N THR A 119 -18.49 -3.72 0.64
CA THR A 119 -18.83 -2.34 0.31
C THR A 119 -17.77 -1.42 0.90
N LEU A 120 -17.14 -0.60 0.05
CA LEU A 120 -16.19 0.42 0.49
C LEU A 120 -16.91 1.75 0.72
N LEU A 121 -16.79 2.29 1.92
CA LEU A 121 -17.34 3.60 2.31
C LEU A 121 -16.21 4.58 2.57
N PHE A 122 -16.28 5.77 1.97
CA PHE A 122 -15.34 6.85 2.22
C PHE A 122 -15.96 7.90 3.13
N VAL A 123 -15.44 8.03 4.35
CA VAL A 123 -16.04 8.85 5.44
C VAL A 123 -15.52 10.31 5.46
N GLY A 124 -14.77 10.73 4.45
CA GLY A 124 -14.56 12.17 4.19
C GLY A 124 -13.42 12.86 4.93
N ARG A 125 -12.68 12.19 5.82
CA ARG A 125 -11.49 12.77 6.48
C ARG A 125 -10.22 12.03 6.10
N ALA A 126 -9.23 12.79 5.63
CA ALA A 126 -7.87 12.29 5.43
C ALA A 126 -7.18 12.26 6.80
N HIS A 127 -6.93 11.07 7.32
CA HIS A 127 -6.14 10.90 8.54
C HIS A 127 -4.66 11.21 8.23
N ASP A 128 -3.97 11.85 9.17
CA ASP A 128 -2.52 11.91 9.12
C ASP A 128 -1.92 10.60 9.63
N SER A 129 -1.77 9.64 8.72
CA SER A 129 -1.26 8.30 9.02
C SER A 129 0.11 8.33 9.71
N SER A 130 0.93 9.35 9.46
CA SER A 130 2.27 9.48 10.05
C SER A 130 2.24 9.83 11.55
N SER A 131 1.34 10.72 11.98
CA SER A 131 1.19 11.06 13.39
C SER A 131 0.53 9.94 14.19
N VAL A 132 -0.44 9.24 13.60
CA VAL A 132 -1.06 8.06 14.22
C VAL A 132 -0.05 6.93 14.41
N HIS A 133 0.78 6.62 13.42
CA HIS A 133 1.84 5.60 13.57
C HIS A 133 2.79 5.93 14.73
N ARG A 134 3.20 7.20 14.85
CA ARG A 134 4.06 7.66 15.96
C ARG A 134 3.38 7.47 17.31
N GLN A 135 2.11 7.83 17.43
CA GLN A 135 1.34 7.65 18.66
C GLN A 135 1.21 6.17 19.05
N VAL A 136 0.99 5.28 18.10
CA VAL A 136 0.93 3.83 18.35
C VAL A 136 2.28 3.29 18.81
N ILE A 137 3.38 3.67 18.16
CA ILE A 137 4.74 3.26 18.56
C ILE A 137 5.04 3.74 20.00
N GLU A 138 4.73 5.00 20.31
CA GLU A 138 4.92 5.54 21.66
C GLU A 138 4.01 4.85 22.70
N HIS A 139 2.76 4.55 22.34
CA HIS A 139 1.81 3.89 23.22
C HIS A 139 2.30 2.48 23.58
N VAL A 140 2.75 1.72 22.59
CA VAL A 140 3.30 0.36 22.77
C VAL A 140 4.55 0.40 23.63
N ALA A 141 5.45 1.35 23.38
CA ALA A 141 6.67 1.50 24.19
C ALA A 141 6.36 1.71 25.68
N ARG A 142 5.20 2.29 26.01
CA ARG A 142 4.75 2.56 27.39
C ARG A 142 3.88 1.44 27.99
N HIS A 143 3.05 0.76 27.20
CA HIS A 143 2.00 -0.16 27.70
C HIS A 143 2.21 -1.63 27.31
N GLY A 144 3.27 -1.93 26.55
CA GLY A 144 3.59 -3.28 26.09
C GLY A 144 2.92 -3.65 24.77
N SER A 145 3.42 -4.73 24.16
CA SER A 145 3.02 -5.19 22.82
C SER A 145 1.87 -6.19 22.82
N GLY A 146 1.15 -6.34 23.94
CA GLY A 146 0.06 -7.33 24.10
C GLY A 146 -0.99 -7.25 22.98
N PRO A 147 -1.52 -6.06 22.64
CA PRO A 147 -2.48 -5.91 21.54
C PRO A 147 -1.97 -6.34 20.15
N PHE A 148 -0.65 -6.35 19.90
CA PHE A 148 -0.11 -6.86 18.64
C PHE A 148 -0.27 -8.38 18.49
N ALA A 149 -0.36 -9.13 19.60
CA ALA A 149 -0.70 -10.54 19.52
C ALA A 149 -2.12 -10.72 18.94
N LEU A 150 -3.09 -9.93 19.42
CA LEU A 150 -4.46 -9.97 18.92
C LEU A 150 -4.57 -9.60 17.44
N LEU A 151 -3.80 -8.60 16.98
CA LEU A 151 -3.74 -8.27 15.55
C LEU A 151 -3.15 -9.42 14.71
N ARG A 152 -2.11 -10.09 15.21
CA ARG A 152 -1.53 -11.26 14.54
C ARG A 152 -2.51 -12.42 14.47
N ASP A 153 -3.22 -12.69 15.56
CA ASP A 153 -4.22 -13.76 15.63
C ASP A 153 -5.38 -13.48 14.66
N ALA A 154 -5.84 -12.22 14.58
CA ALA A 154 -6.86 -11.82 13.62
C ALA A 154 -6.39 -11.99 12.16
N ALA A 155 -5.13 -11.67 11.85
CA ALA A 155 -4.57 -11.89 10.52
C ALA A 155 -4.46 -13.38 10.15
N VAL A 156 -4.10 -14.24 11.11
CA VAL A 156 -4.09 -15.70 10.93
C VAL A 156 -5.51 -16.23 10.69
N ALA A 157 -6.48 -15.80 11.50
CA ALA A 157 -7.87 -16.19 11.33
C ALA A 157 -8.44 -15.73 9.98
N ALA A 158 -8.11 -14.51 9.54
CA ALA A 158 -8.51 -14.00 8.23
C ALA A 158 -7.91 -14.83 7.08
N ARG A 159 -6.63 -15.22 7.17
CA ARG A 159 -5.99 -16.11 6.20
C ARG A 159 -6.74 -17.44 6.09
N ASP A 160 -7.02 -18.07 7.22
CA ASP A 160 -7.68 -19.38 7.25
C ASP A 160 -9.12 -19.29 6.72
N ALA A 161 -9.82 -18.21 7.05
CA ALA A 161 -11.15 -17.93 6.51
C ALA A 161 -11.14 -17.70 4.99
N VAL A 162 -10.15 -16.98 4.45
CA VAL A 162 -9.98 -16.81 3.00
C VAL A 162 -9.69 -18.15 2.32
N LEU A 163 -8.81 -18.98 2.89
CA LEU A 163 -8.51 -20.31 2.36
C LEU A 163 -9.72 -21.24 2.37
N ALA A 164 -10.57 -21.14 3.39
CA ALA A 164 -11.83 -21.88 3.50
C ALA A 164 -12.99 -21.24 2.71
N GLN A 165 -12.81 -20.03 2.17
CA GLN A 165 -13.87 -19.18 1.60
C GLN A 165 -15.08 -19.02 2.53
N ASP A 166 -14.82 -18.94 3.84
CA ASP A 166 -15.84 -18.76 4.88
C ASP A 166 -16.03 -17.26 5.18
N LEU A 167 -17.12 -16.70 4.65
CA LEU A 167 -17.44 -15.28 4.83
C LEU A 167 -17.73 -14.92 6.30
N GLN A 168 -18.34 -15.82 7.05
CA GLN A 168 -18.70 -15.54 8.43
C GLN A 168 -17.44 -15.49 9.30
N ALA A 169 -16.55 -16.45 9.13
CA ALA A 169 -15.24 -16.44 9.79
C ALA A 169 -14.40 -15.23 9.38
N PHE A 170 -14.42 -14.84 8.10
CA PHE A 170 -13.71 -13.65 7.62
C PHE A 170 -14.26 -12.37 8.26
N GLY A 171 -15.59 -12.23 8.35
CA GLY A 171 -16.23 -11.11 9.02
C GLY A 171 -15.89 -11.05 10.52
N GLN A 172 -15.85 -12.19 11.20
CA GLN A 172 -15.41 -12.26 12.60
C GLN A 172 -13.95 -11.83 12.78
N ALA A 173 -13.06 -12.25 11.88
CA ALA A 173 -11.66 -11.81 11.89
C ALA A 173 -11.53 -10.30 11.66
N MET A 174 -12.32 -9.71 10.77
CA MET A 174 -12.34 -8.25 10.55
C MET A 174 -12.82 -7.48 11.79
N ILE A 175 -13.85 -7.99 12.49
CA ILE A 175 -14.33 -7.41 13.75
C ILE A 175 -13.24 -7.49 14.81
N ALA A 176 -12.62 -8.67 14.99
CA ALA A 176 -11.54 -8.87 15.95
C ALA A 176 -10.34 -7.94 15.69
N ASN A 177 -9.95 -7.77 14.42
CA ASN A 177 -8.91 -6.82 14.03
C ASN A 177 -9.28 -5.38 14.41
N THR A 178 -10.52 -4.96 14.15
CA THR A 178 -11.00 -3.61 14.47
C THR A 178 -11.01 -3.35 15.98
N GLU A 179 -11.47 -4.31 16.78
CA GLU A 179 -11.44 -4.21 18.25
C GLU A 179 -10.00 -4.19 18.79
N ALA A 180 -9.10 -4.99 18.22
CA ALA A 180 -7.68 -4.95 18.56
C ALA A 180 -7.05 -3.58 18.24
N GLN A 181 -7.38 -2.97 17.09
CA GLN A 181 -6.93 -1.60 16.76
C GLN A 181 -7.46 -0.56 17.75
N LYS A 182 -8.72 -0.65 18.17
CA LYS A 182 -9.28 0.24 19.23
C LYS A 182 -8.52 0.10 20.53
N SER A 183 -8.11 -1.12 20.89
CA SER A 183 -7.34 -1.37 22.12
C SER A 183 -5.90 -0.82 22.06
N LEU A 184 -5.34 -0.63 20.87
CA LEU A 184 -4.02 -0.01 20.66
C LEU A 184 -4.05 1.50 20.80
N HIS A 185 -5.04 2.14 20.18
CA HIS A 185 -5.23 3.57 20.27
C HIS A 185 -6.65 3.95 19.85
N PRO A 186 -7.40 4.75 20.63
CA PRO A 186 -8.79 5.08 20.32
C PRO A 186 -8.95 5.81 18.98
N ASP A 187 -7.94 6.61 18.59
CA ASP A 187 -7.97 7.38 17.32
C ASP A 187 -7.69 6.54 16.07
N LEU A 188 -7.37 5.23 16.21
CA LEU A 188 -7.24 4.33 15.07
C LEU A 188 -8.59 4.00 14.44
N VAL A 189 -9.69 4.11 15.19
CA VAL A 189 -11.05 3.96 14.68
C VAL A 189 -11.79 5.26 14.89
N GLY A 190 -11.98 6.01 13.79
CA GLY A 190 -12.65 7.31 13.80
C GLY A 190 -14.05 7.24 14.41
N GLU A 191 -14.46 8.30 15.10
CA GLU A 191 -15.79 8.38 15.71
C GLU A 191 -16.90 8.26 14.66
N GLU A 192 -16.64 8.72 13.44
CA GLU A 192 -17.57 8.65 12.31
C GLU A 192 -17.74 7.23 11.73
N ALA A 193 -16.92 6.27 12.17
CA ALA A 193 -16.98 4.87 11.77
C ALA A 193 -17.58 3.95 12.87
N ARG A 194 -18.08 4.53 13.97
CA ARG A 194 -18.83 3.83 15.03
C ARG A 194 -20.31 3.77 14.69
#